data_AF-A0A6A4VXN3-F1
#
_entry.id   AF-A0A6A4VXN3-F1
#
_cell.length_a   1.000
_cell.length_b   1.000
_cell.length_c   1.000
_cell.angle_alpha   90.00
_cell.angle_beta   90.00
_cell.angle_gamma   90.00
#
_symmetry.space_group_name_H-M   'P 1'
#
loop_
_entity.id
_entity.type
_entity.pdbx_description
1 polymer ?
#
loop_
_entity_poly.entity_id
_entity_poly.type
_entity_poly.pdbx_seq_one_letter_code
_entity_poly.pdbx_strand_id
1 'polypeptide(L)'
;MHLHDERGTSPPPDAVSALWPTQPASAGAAVSPSFATLVSRHLSTARGRGFDDNVGKHLAAPNFDLPPANLWFAACSKLYDELVATPAGSAFSKPLASLCSALDSDTRFSEARCAKVLPMAVSAYQEGLPARYSLDFHNRKV
;
A
#
# COMPACT_ATOMS: atom_id res chain seq x y z
N MET A 1 -5.34 41.33 43.78
CA MET A 1 -6.36 40.59 42.99
C MET A 1 -5.58 39.61 42.14
N HIS A 2 -5.71 38.32 42.46
CA HIS A 2 -4.86 37.22 41.98
C HIS A 2 -5.02 37.00 40.48
N LEU A 3 -3.91 37.04 39.74
CA LEU A 3 -3.81 36.51 38.36
C LEU A 3 -3.01 35.21 38.45
N HIS A 4 -3.71 34.10 38.22
CA HIS A 4 -3.13 32.76 38.16
C HIS A 4 -2.33 32.58 36.86
N ASP A 5 -1.09 32.12 37.02
CA ASP A 5 -0.19 31.60 35.99
C ASP A 5 -0.60 30.16 35.66
N GLU A 6 -1.41 29.95 34.63
CA GLU A 6 -1.75 28.61 34.14
C GLU A 6 -0.68 28.15 33.13
N ARG A 7 0.42 27.63 33.67
CA ARG A 7 1.38 26.84 32.88
C ARG A 7 0.68 25.58 32.37
N GLY A 8 0.51 25.48 31.05
CA GLY A 8 0.04 24.29 30.37
C GLY A 8 0.96 23.09 30.64
N THR A 9 0.56 22.24 31.57
CA THR A 9 1.23 20.99 31.92
C THR A 9 1.00 19.98 30.79
N SER A 10 2.06 19.60 30.08
CA SER A 10 2.05 18.48 29.14
C SER A 10 1.58 17.21 29.85
N PRO A 11 0.67 16.39 29.27
CA PRO A 11 0.30 15.13 29.88
C PRO A 11 1.49 14.16 29.91
N PRO A 12 1.60 13.31 30.95
CA PRO A 12 2.67 12.33 31.07
C PRO A 12 2.58 11.25 29.97
N PRO A 13 3.72 10.64 29.59
CA PRO A 13 3.86 9.74 28.43
C PRO A 13 3.07 8.40 28.54
N ASP A 14 2.38 8.15 29.65
CA ASP A 14 1.80 6.84 29.96
C ASP A 14 0.36 6.65 29.46
N ALA A 15 -0.30 7.69 28.95
CA ALA A 15 -1.71 7.61 28.54
C ALA A 15 -1.94 6.80 27.25
N VAL A 16 -0.93 6.68 26.37
CA VAL A 16 -1.04 5.94 25.09
C VAL A 16 -0.91 4.42 25.29
N SER A 17 -0.29 3.98 26.38
CA SER A 17 -0.04 2.56 26.67
C SER A 17 -1.31 1.78 27.08
N ALA A 18 -2.43 2.46 27.35
CA ALA A 18 -3.65 1.85 27.88
C ALA A 18 -4.61 1.27 26.82
N LEU A 19 -4.35 1.47 25.53
CA LEU A 19 -5.28 1.11 24.44
C LEU A 19 -4.94 -0.19 23.69
N TRP A 20 -3.88 -0.91 24.07
CA TRP A 20 -3.54 -2.20 23.44
C TRP A 20 -3.86 -3.37 24.39
N PRO A 21 -4.41 -4.49 23.89
CA PRO A 21 -4.67 -5.64 24.74
C PRO A 21 -3.36 -6.28 25.19
N THR A 22 -3.04 -6.17 26.48
CA THR A 22 -1.86 -6.81 27.10
C THR A 22 -1.88 -8.32 26.85
N GLN A 23 -0.96 -8.78 26.02
CA GLN A 23 -0.80 -10.19 25.67
C GLN A 23 -0.34 -11.00 26.91
N PRO A 24 -0.87 -12.21 27.17
CA PRO A 24 -0.49 -13.00 28.34
C PRO A 24 0.97 -13.46 28.24
N ALA A 25 1.69 -13.32 29.36
CA ALA A 25 3.12 -13.58 29.47
C ALA A 25 3.48 -15.04 29.10
N SER A 26 4.23 -15.23 28.02
CA SER A 26 4.85 -16.50 27.68
C SER A 26 6.07 -16.76 28.56
N ALA A 27 6.12 -17.93 29.21
CA ALA A 27 7.25 -18.39 30.01
C ALA A 27 8.54 -18.47 29.18
N GLY A 28 9.60 -17.84 29.70
CA GLY A 28 10.83 -17.52 28.98
C GLY A 28 10.89 -16.03 28.69
N ALA A 29 10.92 -15.20 29.74
CA ALA A 29 10.88 -13.73 29.62
C ALA A 29 12.21 -13.17 29.08
N ALA A 30 12.50 -13.45 27.81
CA ALA A 30 13.31 -12.56 27.01
C ALA A 30 12.51 -11.25 26.94
N VAL A 31 12.97 -10.23 27.66
CA VAL A 31 12.41 -8.88 27.56
C VAL A 31 12.46 -8.51 26.09
N SER A 32 11.30 -8.41 25.45
CA SER A 32 11.17 -7.95 24.08
C SER A 32 11.85 -6.59 24.01
N PRO A 33 12.82 -6.38 23.10
CA PRO A 33 13.42 -5.07 22.96
C PRO A 33 12.32 -4.07 22.65
N SER A 34 12.36 -2.89 23.27
CA SER A 34 11.46 -1.80 22.91
C SER A 34 11.64 -1.46 21.43
N PHE A 35 10.63 -0.85 20.82
CA PHE A 35 10.71 -0.39 19.43
C PHE A 35 11.94 0.51 19.19
N ALA A 36 12.26 1.38 20.16
CA ALA A 36 13.44 2.23 20.10
C ALA A 36 14.75 1.44 20.04
N THR A 37 14.88 0.37 20.84
CA THR A 37 16.05 -0.52 20.80
C THR A 37 16.15 -1.27 19.48
N LEU A 38 15.01 -1.73 18.95
CA LEU A 38 14.95 -2.39 17.65
C LEU A 38 15.45 -1.45 16.54
N VAL A 39 14.90 -0.24 16.44
CA VAL A 39 15.29 0.74 15.41
C VAL A 39 16.75 1.17 15.59
N SER A 40 17.17 1.46 16.82
CA SER A 40 18.55 1.89 17.11
C SER A 40 19.57 0.85 16.68
N ARG A 41 19.28 -0.44 16.87
CA ARG A 41 20.14 -1.53 16.40
C ARG A 41 20.31 -1.52 14.87
N HIS A 42 19.23 -1.32 14.12
CA HIS A 42 19.28 -1.28 12.65
C HIS A 42 19.98 -0.01 12.16
N LEU A 43 19.76 1.12 12.82
CA LEU A 43 20.43 2.38 12.50
C LEU A 43 21.94 2.32 12.75
N SER A 44 22.36 1.73 13.86
CA SER A 44 23.78 1.47 14.14
C SER A 44 24.41 0.53 13.11
N THR A 45 23.64 -0.44 12.60
CA THR A 45 24.11 -1.34 11.53
C THR A 45 24.28 -0.59 10.21
N ALA A 46 23.27 0.19 9.80
CA ALA A 46 23.30 1.02 8.61
C ALA A 46 24.48 2.02 8.63
N ARG A 47 24.70 2.71 9.76
CA ARG A 47 25.79 3.69 9.91
C ARG A 47 27.18 3.06 9.99
N GLY A 48 27.27 1.79 10.36
CA GLY A 48 28.53 1.07 10.51
C GLY A 48 28.91 0.32 9.25
N ARG A 49 28.52 -0.96 9.21
CA ARG A 49 28.92 -1.90 8.15
C ARG A 49 27.94 -1.98 6.97
N GLY A 50 26.79 -1.30 7.06
CA GLY A 50 25.69 -1.47 6.11
C GLY A 50 24.90 -2.77 6.32
N PHE A 51 23.99 -3.06 5.39
CA PHE A 51 23.19 -4.29 5.43
C PHE A 51 23.79 -5.35 4.51
N ASP A 52 23.99 -6.55 5.08
CA ASP A 52 24.45 -7.75 4.39
C ASP A 52 23.61 -8.94 4.89
N ASP A 53 22.37 -9.00 4.44
CA ASP A 53 21.36 -10.00 4.79
C ASP A 53 21.17 -11.05 3.69
N ASN A 54 22.11 -11.11 2.73
CA ASN A 54 22.06 -12.08 1.64
C ASN A 54 22.36 -13.50 2.14
N VAL A 55 21.29 -14.31 2.25
CA VAL A 55 21.37 -15.74 2.60
C VAL A 55 21.41 -16.67 1.37
N GLY A 56 21.49 -16.09 0.17
CA GLY A 56 21.49 -16.81 -1.09
C GLY A 56 22.85 -17.44 -1.44
N LYS A 57 22.84 -18.33 -2.42
CA LYS A 57 24.07 -18.96 -2.95
C LYS A 57 24.97 -17.98 -3.71
N HIS A 58 24.40 -16.87 -4.18
CA HIS A 58 25.12 -15.83 -4.92
C HIS A 58 25.52 -14.73 -3.95
N LEU A 59 26.77 -14.79 -3.49
CA LEU A 59 27.38 -13.76 -2.66
C LEU A 59 27.75 -12.56 -3.54
N ALA A 60 26.75 -11.74 -3.89
CA ALA A 60 27.03 -10.40 -4.38
C ALA A 60 27.56 -9.57 -3.21
N ALA A 61 28.59 -8.75 -3.45
CA ALA A 61 29.06 -7.82 -2.44
C ALA A 61 27.90 -6.90 -2.01
N PRO A 62 27.66 -6.72 -0.70
CA PRO A 62 26.59 -5.85 -0.22
C PRO A 62 26.87 -4.42 -0.70
N ASN A 63 25.92 -3.85 -1.44
CA ASN A 63 25.99 -2.46 -1.90
C ASN A 63 25.05 -1.61 -1.03
N PHE A 64 25.59 -1.11 0.08
CA PHE A 64 24.88 -0.19 0.96
C PHE A 64 25.64 1.12 1.04
N ASP A 65 24.95 2.23 0.76
CA ASP A 65 25.51 3.58 0.86
C ASP A 65 24.58 4.47 1.70
N LEU A 66 25.18 5.40 2.44
CA LEU A 66 24.47 6.36 3.29
C LEU A 66 24.68 7.77 2.72
N PRO A 67 23.84 8.20 1.75
CA PRO A 67 24.04 9.47 1.08
C PRO A 67 23.85 10.65 2.04
N PRO A 68 24.56 11.76 1.82
CA PRO A 68 24.28 12.98 2.56
C PRO A 68 22.87 13.49 2.22
N ALA A 69 22.26 14.20 3.18
CA ALA A 69 20.85 14.59 3.09
C ALA A 69 20.52 15.38 1.82
N ASN A 70 21.41 16.28 1.37
CA ASN A 70 21.21 17.06 0.15
C ASN A 70 21.09 16.17 -1.10
N LEU A 71 21.95 15.15 -1.24
CA LEU A 71 21.91 14.21 -2.36
C LEU A 71 20.66 13.34 -2.29
N TRP A 72 20.30 12.86 -1.09
CA TRP A 72 19.08 12.10 -0.86
C TRP A 72 17.83 12.87 -1.28
N PHE A 73 17.67 14.12 -0.81
CA PHE A 73 16.54 14.95 -1.19
C PHE A 73 16.51 15.25 -2.68
N ALA A 74 17.66 15.57 -3.30
CA ALA A 74 17.71 15.80 -4.74
C ALA A 74 17.30 14.58 -5.57
N ALA A 75 17.70 13.38 -5.14
CA ALA A 75 17.28 12.12 -5.78
C ALA A 75 15.79 11.85 -5.58
N CYS A 76 15.29 12.00 -4.35
CA CYS A 76 13.86 11.80 -4.04
C CYS A 76 12.95 12.78 -4.78
N SER A 77 13.33 14.06 -4.92
CA SER A 77 12.56 15.04 -5.69
C SER A 77 12.41 14.62 -7.15
N LYS A 78 13.51 14.21 -7.80
CA LYS A 78 13.43 13.71 -9.19
C LYS A 78 12.59 12.45 -9.32
N LEU A 79 12.73 11.50 -8.39
CA LEU A 79 11.90 10.29 -8.38
C LEU A 79 10.42 10.62 -8.18
N TYR A 80 10.11 11.58 -7.31
CA TYR A 80 8.74 12.03 -7.08
C TYR A 80 8.12 12.65 -8.34
N ASP A 81 8.88 13.50 -9.05
CA ASP A 81 8.38 14.14 -10.27
C ASP A 81 8.04 13.10 -11.35
N GLU A 82 8.92 12.10 -11.53
CA GLU A 82 8.78 11.04 -12.53
C GLU A 82 7.72 9.97 -12.18
N LEU A 83 7.59 9.61 -10.90
CA LEU A 83 6.70 8.52 -10.46
C LEU A 83 5.34 9.00 -9.96
N VAL A 84 5.24 10.21 -9.42
CA VAL A 84 4.04 10.68 -8.69
C VAL A 84 3.45 11.94 -9.32
N ALA A 85 4.24 13.00 -9.53
CA ALA A 85 3.69 14.29 -9.97
C ALA A 85 3.29 14.27 -11.46
N THR A 86 4.09 13.63 -12.31
CA THR A 86 3.86 13.60 -13.77
C THR A 86 4.05 12.20 -14.36
N PRO A 87 3.24 11.21 -13.96
CA PRO A 87 3.34 9.86 -14.51
C PRO A 87 2.97 9.80 -16.00
N ALA A 88 2.15 10.75 -16.49
CA ALA A 88 1.79 10.86 -17.90
C ALA A 88 2.86 11.66 -18.67
N GLY A 89 3.95 10.99 -19.04
CA GLY A 89 5.07 11.58 -19.79
C GLY A 89 6.44 11.14 -19.32
N SER A 90 6.52 10.56 -18.12
CA SER A 90 7.75 9.96 -17.59
C SER A 90 8.16 8.70 -18.33
N ALA A 91 9.44 8.36 -18.23
CA ALA A 91 9.98 7.08 -18.71
C ALA A 91 9.31 5.88 -18.00
N PHE A 92 8.72 6.12 -16.82
CA PHE A 92 8.06 5.11 -15.99
C PHE A 92 6.56 4.96 -16.26
N SER A 93 5.98 5.78 -17.12
CA SER A 93 4.54 5.75 -17.46
C SER A 93 4.04 4.35 -17.85
N LYS A 94 4.71 3.70 -18.82
CA LYS A 94 4.34 2.37 -19.30
C LYS A 94 4.61 1.26 -18.28
N PRO A 95 5.80 1.16 -17.65
CA PRO A 95 6.03 0.18 -16.58
C PRO A 95 5.04 0.31 -15.42
N LEU A 96 4.75 1.54 -14.95
CA LEU A 96 3.79 1.77 -13.86
C LEU A 96 2.37 1.34 -14.25
N ALA A 97 1.91 1.69 -15.45
CA ALA A 97 0.61 1.25 -15.94
C ALA A 97 0.51 -0.29 -16.00
N SER A 98 1.58 -0.97 -16.42
CA SER A 98 1.64 -2.43 -16.41
C SER A 98 1.56 -3.02 -15.00
N LEU A 99 2.22 -2.40 -14.02
CA LEU A 99 2.16 -2.83 -12.61
C LEU A 99 0.77 -2.60 -12.03
N CYS A 100 0.16 -1.44 -12.28
CA CYS A 100 -1.22 -1.16 -11.89
C CYS A 100 -2.19 -2.20 -12.46
N SER A 101 -2.08 -2.51 -13.76
CA SER A 101 -2.90 -3.53 -14.41
C SER A 101 -2.70 -4.94 -13.84
N ALA A 102 -1.51 -5.25 -13.31
CA ALA A 102 -1.26 -6.53 -12.64
C ALA A 102 -1.93 -6.61 -11.27
N LEU A 103 -2.15 -5.47 -10.60
CA LEU A 103 -2.84 -5.38 -9.31
C LEU A 103 -4.37 -5.26 -9.46
N ASP A 104 -4.87 -4.79 -10.61
CA ASP A 104 -6.31 -4.62 -10.90
C ASP A 104 -7.03 -5.95 -11.19
N SER A 105 -6.84 -6.99 -10.36
CA SER A 105 -7.47 -8.30 -10.54
C SER A 105 -9.00 -8.24 -10.48
N ASP A 106 -9.54 -7.42 -9.58
CA ASP A 106 -10.98 -7.33 -9.34
C ASP A 106 -11.70 -6.67 -10.51
N THR A 107 -11.12 -5.60 -11.06
CA THR A 107 -11.61 -4.93 -12.27
C THR A 107 -11.57 -5.89 -13.45
N ARG A 108 -10.44 -6.56 -13.69
CA ARG A 108 -10.29 -7.52 -14.79
C ARG A 108 -11.26 -8.70 -14.66
N PHE A 109 -11.47 -9.17 -13.44
CA PHE A 109 -12.42 -10.24 -13.15
C PHE A 109 -13.86 -9.81 -13.42
N SER A 110 -14.25 -8.62 -12.95
CA SER A 110 -15.57 -8.05 -13.19
C SER A 110 -15.84 -7.87 -14.69
N GLU A 111 -14.90 -7.25 -15.41
CA GLU A 111 -14.98 -7.05 -16.85
C GLU A 111 -15.06 -8.38 -17.62
N ALA A 112 -14.23 -9.37 -17.29
CA ALA A 112 -14.25 -10.67 -17.93
C ALA A 112 -15.59 -11.40 -17.69
N ARG A 113 -16.15 -11.29 -16.48
CA ARG A 113 -17.46 -11.86 -16.17
C ARG A 113 -18.56 -11.16 -16.96
N CYS A 114 -18.59 -9.83 -16.98
CA CYS A 114 -19.55 -9.05 -17.74
C CYS A 114 -19.45 -9.35 -19.25
N ALA A 115 -18.24 -9.40 -19.80
CA ALA A 115 -17.98 -9.73 -21.20
C ALA A 115 -18.48 -11.14 -21.57
N LYS A 116 -18.46 -12.09 -20.63
CA LYS A 116 -18.99 -13.44 -20.84
C LYS A 116 -20.51 -13.50 -20.70
N VAL A 117 -21.08 -12.89 -19.66
CA VAL A 117 -22.50 -13.05 -19.31
C VAL A 117 -23.41 -12.18 -20.17
N LEU A 118 -22.95 -10.99 -20.58
CA LEU A 118 -23.73 -10.07 -21.42
C LEU A 118 -24.23 -10.73 -22.72
N PRO A 119 -23.37 -11.35 -23.56
CA PRO A 119 -23.83 -12.01 -24.78
C PRO A 119 -24.76 -13.19 -24.49
N MET A 120 -24.58 -13.92 -23.39
CA MET A 120 -25.48 -15.01 -22.99
C MET A 120 -26.88 -14.48 -22.64
N ALA A 121 -26.94 -13.39 -21.85
CA ALA A 121 -28.20 -12.76 -21.49
C ALA A 121 -28.92 -12.18 -22.72
N VAL A 122 -28.19 -11.54 -23.63
CA VAL A 122 -28.73 -11.02 -24.89
C VAL A 122 -29.27 -12.16 -25.77
N SER A 123 -28.54 -13.27 -25.90
CA SER A 123 -29.00 -14.44 -26.65
C SER A 123 -30.30 -15.00 -26.07
N ALA A 124 -30.35 -15.26 -24.76
CA ALA A 124 -31.55 -15.77 -24.10
C ALA A 124 -32.75 -14.81 -24.20
N TYR A 125 -32.49 -13.51 -24.17
CA TYR A 125 -33.53 -12.50 -24.34
C TYR A 125 -34.12 -12.51 -25.76
N GLN A 126 -33.25 -12.66 -26.76
CA GLN A 126 -33.61 -12.71 -28.18
C GLN A 126 -34.22 -14.05 -28.61
N GLU A 127 -33.93 -15.13 -27.89
CA GLU A 127 -34.56 -16.43 -28.10
C GLU A 127 -36.07 -16.38 -27.85
N GLY A 128 -36.83 -16.92 -28.81
CA GLY A 128 -38.29 -16.99 -28.75
C GLY A 128 -39.00 -15.65 -28.91
N LEU A 129 -38.36 -14.61 -29.47
CA LEU A 129 -39.03 -13.34 -29.72
C LEU A 129 -40.05 -13.44 -30.87
N PRO A 130 -41.26 -12.85 -30.71
CA PRO A 130 -42.23 -12.73 -31.79
C PRO A 130 -41.67 -11.92 -32.97
N ALA A 131 -42.12 -12.22 -34.19
CA ALA A 131 -41.69 -11.52 -35.42
C ALA A 131 -41.94 -9.99 -35.41
N ARG A 132 -42.83 -9.50 -34.54
CA ARG A 132 -42.99 -8.07 -34.24
C ARG A 132 -42.87 -7.84 -32.75
N TYR A 133 -41.77 -7.23 -32.36
CA TYR A 133 -41.50 -6.86 -30.99
C TYR A 133 -42.24 -5.57 -30.63
N SER A 134 -43.16 -5.61 -29.65
CA SER A 134 -43.89 -4.43 -29.18
C SER A 134 -43.40 -3.99 -27.79
N LEU A 135 -43.62 -2.71 -27.48
CA LEU A 135 -43.24 -2.11 -26.19
C LEU A 135 -44.02 -2.74 -25.01
N ASP A 136 -45.27 -3.14 -25.24
CA ASP A 136 -46.07 -3.92 -24.27
C ASP A 136 -45.48 -5.31 -24.01
N PHE A 137 -44.88 -5.95 -25.00
CA PHE A 137 -44.22 -7.24 -24.83
C PHE A 137 -42.87 -7.11 -24.10
N HIS A 138 -42.15 -6.00 -24.30
CA HIS A 138 -40.94 -5.65 -23.57
C HIS A 138 -41.17 -5.54 -22.06
N ASN A 139 -42.14 -4.70 -21.68
CA ASN A 139 -42.47 -4.44 -20.28
C ASN A 139 -43.03 -5.65 -19.53
N ARG A 140 -43.42 -6.72 -20.24
CA ARG A 140 -43.85 -7.99 -19.64
C ARG A 140 -42.72 -9.01 -19.47
N LYS A 141 -41.63 -8.89 -20.23
CA LYS A 141 -40.53 -9.87 -20.30
C LYS A 141 -39.28 -9.42 -19.53
N VAL A 142 -39.06 -8.11 -19.38
CA VAL A 142 -38.01 -7.49 -18.55
C VAL A 142 -38.55 -7.22 -17.15
#